data_AF-A0A9D8L8A5-F1
#
_entry.id   AF-A0A9D8L8A5-F1
#
_cell.length_a   1.000
_cell.length_b   1.000
_cell.length_c   1.000
_cell.angle_alpha   90.00
_cell.angle_beta   90.00
_cell.angle_gamma   90.00
#
_symmetry.space_group_name_H-M   'P 1'
#
loop_
_entity.id
_entity.type
_entity.pdbx_description
1 polymer ?
#
loop_
_entity_poly.entity_id
_entity_poly.type
_entity_poly.pdbx_seq_one_letter_code
_entity_poly.pdbx_strand_id
1 'polypeptide(L)' 'GITSIALETVGRVPGIDEATFVAAAEKAKEICPVSQALKSVPSVTLKATFAK' A
#
# COMPACT_ATOMS: atom_id res chain seq x y z
N GLY A 1 -18.05 0.80 -13.59
CA GLY A 1 -16.59 0.62 -13.50
C GLY A 1 -16.13 1.10 -12.13
N ILE A 2 -15.04 0.55 -11.60
CA ILE A 2 -14.43 1.03 -10.36
C ILE A 2 -13.76 2.37 -10.66
N THR A 3 -14.14 3.41 -9.92
CA THR A 3 -13.68 4.79 -10.14
C THR A 3 -12.58 5.20 -9.17
N SER A 4 -12.52 4.56 -7.99
CA SER A 4 -11.46 4.80 -7.00
C SER A 4 -11.22 3.55 -6.13
N ILE A 5 -9.98 3.41 -5.66
CA ILE A 5 -9.56 2.41 -4.68
C ILE A 5 -8.75 3.12 -3.60
N ALA A 6 -9.14 2.92 -2.34
CA ALA A 6 -8.37 3.35 -1.18
C ALA A 6 -7.86 2.13 -0.43
N LEU A 7 -6.54 2.00 -0.34
CA LEU A 7 -5.87 0.91 0.38
C LEU A 7 -5.36 1.44 1.71
N GLU A 8 -5.83 0.87 2.81
CA GLU A 8 -5.32 1.17 4.16
C GLU A 8 -4.64 -0.07 4.72
N THR A 9 -3.40 0.10 5.17
CA THR A 9 -2.58 -0.98 5.72
C THR A 9 -2.06 -0.55 7.08
N VAL A 10 -2.36 -1.35 8.10
CA VAL A 10 -1.90 -1.14 9.47
C VAL A 10 -1.09 -2.36 9.87
N GLY A 11 0.15 -2.14 10.32
CA GLY A 11 1.03 -3.25 10.67
C GLY A 11 2.01 -2.89 11.77
N ARG A 12 2.27 -3.85 12.66
CA ARG A 12 3.37 -3.80 13.65
C ARG A 12 4.41 -4.82 13.22
N VAL A 13 5.62 -4.37 12.94
CA VAL A 13 6.72 -5.25 12.51
C VAL A 13 7.90 -5.06 13.46
N PRO A 14 8.21 -6.04 14.32
CA PRO A 14 9.36 -5.97 15.21
C PRO A 14 10.67 -5.87 14.42
N GLY A 15 11.56 -4.97 14.81
CA GLY A 15 12.89 -4.86 14.22
C GLY A 15 12.99 -3.96 12.99
N ILE A 16 11.91 -3.27 12.58
CA ILE A 16 11.97 -2.19 11.58
C ILE A 16 11.35 -0.91 12.12
N ASP A 17 11.74 0.21 11.54
CA ASP A 17 11.15 1.52 11.78
C ASP A 17 9.98 1.82 10.83
N GLU A 18 9.24 2.89 11.12
CA GLU A 18 8.09 3.33 10.35
C GLU A 18 8.45 3.69 8.90
N ALA A 19 9.60 4.31 8.64
CA ALA A 19 9.99 4.67 7.29
C ALA A 19 10.28 3.43 6.43
N THR A 20 10.94 2.42 7.01
CA THR A 20 11.14 1.12 6.38
C THR A 20 9.80 0.43 6.08
N PHE A 21 8.82 0.50 7.00
CA PHE A 21 7.48 -0.04 6.77
C PHE A 21 6.73 0.67 5.64
N VAL A 22 6.78 2.00 5.60
CA VAL A 22 6.13 2.80 4.55
C VAL A 22 6.76 2.51 3.19
N ALA A 23 8.09 2.48 3.10
CA ALA A 23 8.79 2.15 1.85
C ALA A 23 8.46 0.74 1.34
N ALA A 24 8.32 -0.23 2.24
CA ALA A 24 7.89 -1.58 1.88
C ALA A 24 6.43 -1.60 1.35
N ALA A 25 5.53 -0.82 1.97
CA ALA A 25 4.14 -0.70 1.52
C ALA A 25 4.03 -0.03 0.14
N GLU A 26 4.82 1.01 -0.12
CA GLU A 26 4.89 1.64 -1.44
C GLU A 26 5.43 0.69 -2.51
N LYS A 27 6.53 -0.02 -2.21
CA LYS A 27 7.06 -1.04 -3.12
C LYS A 27 6.07 -2.15 -3.40
N ALA A 28 5.30 -2.57 -2.39
CA ALA A 28 4.24 -3.57 -2.56
C ALA A 28 3.17 -3.11 -3.55
N LYS A 29 2.78 -1.83 -3.53
CA LYS A 29 1.84 -1.25 -4.51
C LYS A 29 2.36 -1.37 -5.95
N GLU A 30 3.67 -1.25 -6.17
CA GLU A 30 4.27 -1.34 -7.50
C GLU A 30 4.38 -2.78 -8.01
N ILE A 31 4.76 -3.72 -7.15
CA ILE A 31 5.04 -5.11 -7.54
C ILE A 31 3.83 -6.04 -7.41
N CYS A 32 2.77 -5.64 -6.71
CA CYS A 32 1.63 -6.51 -6.45
C CYS A 32 0.84 -6.80 -7.73
N PRO A 33 0.62 -8.09 -8.08
CA PRO A 33 -0.12 -8.47 -9.30
C PRO A 33 -1.56 -7.93 -9.29
N VAL A 34 -2.16 -7.76 -8.10
CA VAL A 34 -3.50 -7.16 -7.96
C VAL A 34 -3.45 -5.67 -8.31
N SER A 35 -2.47 -4.91 -7.81
CA SER A 35 -2.31 -3.50 -8.15
C SER A 35 -2.03 -3.29 -9.65
N GLN A 36 -1.29 -4.22 -10.28
CA GLN A 36 -1.07 -4.20 -11.73
C GLN A 36 -2.34 -4.48 -12.53
N ALA A 37 -3.15 -5.45 -12.10
CA ALA A 37 -4.45 -5.74 -12.71
C ALA A 37 -5.44 -4.56 -12.57
N LEU A 38 -5.28 -3.76 -11.51
CA LEU A 38 -6.14 -2.61 -11.20
C LEU A 38 -5.60 -1.27 -11.71
N LYS A 39 -4.55 -1.26 -12.55
CA LYS A 39 -3.99 -0.03 -13.17
C LYS A 39 -4.99 0.76 -14.00
N SER A 40 -6.06 0.12 -14.49
CA SER A 40 -7.12 0.79 -15.24
C SER A 40 -8.05 1.64 -14.36
N VAL A 41 -7.90 1.60 -13.03
CA VAL A 41 -8.69 2.44 -12.11
C VAL A 41 -8.05 3.83 -12.02
N PRO A 42 -8.82 4.91 -12.28
CA PRO A 42 -8.25 6.26 -12.41
C PRO A 42 -7.68 6.84 -11.12
N SER A 43 -8.03 6.31 -9.94
CA SER A 43 -7.48 6.76 -8.67
C SER A 43 -7.22 5.60 -7.71
N VAL A 44 -5.97 5.43 -7.29
CA VAL A 44 -5.55 4.42 -6.30
C VAL A 44 -4.67 5.06 -5.24
N THR A 45 -5.19 5.21 -4.02
CA THR A 45 -4.48 5.76 -2.86
C THR A 45 -4.04 4.64 -1.91
N LEU A 46 -2.87 4.81 -1.28
CA LEU A 46 -2.35 3.90 -0.27
C LEU A 46 -2.03 4.71 0.99
N LYS A 47 -2.50 4.23 2.14
CA LYS A 47 -2.16 4.75 3.46
C LYS A 47 -1.56 3.62 4.28
N ALA A 48 -0.29 3.77 4.63
CA ALA A 48 0.43 2.85 5.49
C ALA A 48 0.55 3.47 6.89
N THR A 49 0.10 2.74 7.91
CA THR A 49 0.19 3.14 9.32
C THR A 49 1.01 2.09 10.06
N PHE A 50 2.12 2.52 10.66
CA PHE A 50 2.91 1.65 11.52
C PHE A 50 2.30 1.63 12.93
N ALA A 51 1.77 0.49 13.34
CA ALA A 51 1.20 0.32 14.67
C ALA A 51 2.34 0.06 15.68
N LYS A 52 2.59 1.03 16.56
CA LYS A 52 3.57 0.93 17.65
C LYS A 52 3.08 -0.03 18.73
#